data_AF-A0A2S0IGB9-F1
#
_entry.id   AF-A0A2S0IGB9-F1
#
_cell.length_a   1.000
_cell.length_b   1.000
_cell.length_c   1.000
_cell.angle_alpha   90.00
_cell.angle_beta   90.00
_cell.angle_gamma   90.00
#
_symmetry.space_group_name_H-M   'P 1'
#
loop_
_entity.id
_entity.type
_entity.pdbx_description
1 polymer ?
#
loop_
_entity_poly.entity_id
_entity_poly.type
_entity_poly.pdbx_seq_one_letter_code
_entity_poly.pdbx_strand_id
1 'polypeptide(L)'
;MSDKIRVLCIQPASTSARFAFLLIALKWSLGATPRPSRLQIGPHDLAPEGSEGAFWQFALRHAISSQSILVTRGEHWDVSASVDGDEVRAFGRTFALRQCLF
;
A
#
# COMPACT_ATOMS: atom_id res chain seq x y z
N MET A 1 10.39 -4.71 20.34
CA MET A 1 10.93 -5.04 19.00
C MET A 1 10.80 -3.79 18.16
N SER A 2 11.90 -3.23 17.63
CA SER A 2 11.82 -1.99 16.86
C SER A 2 10.94 -2.18 15.62
N ASP A 3 9.93 -1.33 15.48
CA ASP A 3 9.04 -1.23 14.32
C ASP A 3 9.86 -0.86 13.08
N LYS A 4 10.44 -1.88 12.43
CA LYS A 4 11.20 -1.70 11.19
C LYS A 4 10.23 -1.36 10.06
N ILE A 5 10.58 -0.33 9.32
CA ILE A 5 9.89 -0.01 8.07
C ILE A 5 10.34 -1.01 7.01
N ARG A 6 9.37 -1.58 6.30
CA ARG A 6 9.60 -2.53 5.21
C ARG A 6 8.97 -1.98 3.95
N VAL A 7 9.63 -2.21 2.83
CA VAL A 7 9.14 -1.84 1.51
C VAL A 7 8.85 -3.15 0.78
N LEU A 8 7.59 -3.42 0.49
CA LEU A 8 7.13 -4.63 -0.17
C LEU A 8 6.72 -4.28 -1.59
N CYS A 9 7.32 -4.94 -2.57
CA CYS A 9 6.85 -4.86 -3.95
C CYS A 9 5.74 -5.88 -4.15
N ILE A 10 4.58 -5.44 -4.60
CA ILE A 10 3.47 -6.31 -4.97
C ILE A 10 3.18 -6.24 -6.46
N GLN A 11 3.01 -7.42 -7.03
CA GLN A 11 2.62 -7.62 -8.40
C GLN A 11 1.40 -8.53 -8.42
N PRO A 12 0.32 -8.15 -9.12
CA PRO A 12 -0.89 -8.95 -9.19
C PRO A 12 -0.62 -10.21 -10.02
N ALA A 13 -1.00 -11.37 -9.49
CA ALA A 13 -0.82 -12.66 -10.16
C ALA A 13 -1.81 -12.89 -11.32
N SER A 14 -2.87 -12.08 -11.41
CA SER A 14 -3.92 -12.21 -12.41
C SER A 14 -4.52 -10.85 -12.79
N THR A 15 -5.21 -10.80 -13.93
CA THR A 15 -5.92 -9.60 -14.37
C THR A 15 -6.99 -9.16 -13.37
N SER A 16 -7.68 -10.10 -12.71
CA SER A 16 -8.67 -9.78 -11.69
C SER A 16 -8.03 -9.19 -10.42
N ALA A 17 -6.87 -9.72 -10.00
CA ALA A 17 -6.14 -9.22 -8.85
C ALA A 17 -5.70 -7.75 -9.01
N ARG A 18 -5.43 -7.30 -10.25
CA ARG A 18 -5.13 -5.89 -10.55
C ARG A 18 -6.21 -4.92 -10.10
N PHE A 19 -7.48 -5.34 -10.18
CA PHE A 19 -8.63 -4.49 -9.87
C PHE A 19 -9.20 -4.72 -8.45
N ALA A 20 -8.60 -5.63 -7.67
CA ALA A 20 -9.11 -5.97 -6.32
C ALA A 20 -9.17 -4.73 -5.41
N PHE A 21 -8.11 -3.92 -5.37
CA PHE A 21 -8.09 -2.69 -4.58
C PHE A 21 -9.12 -1.66 -5.07
N LEU A 22 -9.36 -1.58 -6.38
CA LEU A 22 -10.39 -0.68 -6.93
C LEU A 22 -11.80 -1.10 -6.52
N LEU A 23 -12.08 -2.40 -6.53
CA LEU A 23 -13.36 -2.92 -6.06
C LEU A 23 -13.58 -2.64 -4.57
N ILE A 24 -12.53 -2.77 -3.74
CA ILE A 24 -12.58 -2.43 -2.31
C ILE A 24 -12.85 -0.93 -2.14
N ALA A 25 -12.12 -0.07 -2.86
CA ALA A 25 -12.30 1.37 -2.82
C ALA A 25 -13.73 1.76 -3.21
N LEU A 26 -14.26 1.16 -4.29
CA LEU A 26 -15.62 1.40 -4.76
C LEU A 26 -16.67 0.98 -3.72
N LYS A 27 -16.55 -0.22 -3.15
CA LYS A 27 -17.48 -0.69 -2.12
C LYS A 27 -17.45 0.18 -0.87
N TRP A 28 -16.27 0.66 -0.50
CA TRP A 28 -16.11 1.60 0.62
C TRP A 28 -16.80 2.94 0.31
N SER A 29 -16.56 3.55 -0.86
CA SER A 29 -17.20 4.81 -1.25
C SER A 29 -18.72 4.74 -1.35
N LEU A 30 -19.26 3.58 -1.76
CA LEU A 30 -20.70 3.35 -1.84
C LEU A 30 -21.34 3.01 -0.49
N GLY A 31 -20.56 2.89 0.60
CA GLY A 31 -21.04 2.48 1.91
C GLY A 31 -21.48 1.01 1.99
N ALA A 32 -21.19 0.21 0.94
CA ALA A 32 -21.50 -1.22 0.91
C ALA A 32 -20.59 -2.03 1.84
N THR A 33 -19.40 -1.52 2.13
CA THR A 33 -18.48 -2.07 3.13
C THR A 33 -17.92 -0.95 3.99
N PRO A 34 -17.68 -1.17 5.30
CA PRO A 34 -16.95 -0.21 6.12
C PRO A 34 -15.51 -0.04 5.62
N ARG A 35 -14.83 0.99 6.11
CA ARG A 35 -13.40 1.19 5.87
C ARG A 35 -12.64 -0.12 6.14
N PRO A 36 -11.78 -0.59 5.22
CA PRO A 36 -11.03 -1.82 5.42
C PRO A 36 -10.13 -1.68 6.65
N SER A 37 -10.36 -2.52 7.66
CA SER A 37 -9.55 -2.56 8.87
C SER A 37 -8.29 -3.39 8.68
N ARG A 38 -8.38 -4.44 7.86
CA ARG A 38 -7.29 -5.34 7.48
C ARG A 38 -7.48 -5.87 6.07
N LEU A 39 -6.38 -6.01 5.34
CA LEU A 39 -6.33 -6.56 3.99
C LEU A 39 -5.24 -7.62 3.90
N GLN A 40 -5.63 -8.79 3.41
CA GLN A 40 -4.70 -9.85 3.11
C GLN A 40 -4.08 -9.61 1.72
N ILE A 41 -2.78 -9.35 1.70
CA ILE A 41 -1.99 -9.10 0.49
C ILE A 41 -0.89 -10.15 0.42
N GLY A 42 -1.13 -11.21 -0.36
CA GLY A 42 -0.26 -12.38 -0.38
C GLY A 42 -0.18 -13.01 1.04
N PRO A 43 1.03 -13.23 1.59
CA PRO A 43 1.20 -13.78 2.94
C PRO A 43 1.06 -12.72 4.05
N HIS A 44 0.83 -11.45 3.72
CA HIS A 44 0.80 -10.36 4.68
C HIS A 44 -0.63 -9.97 5.02
N ASP A 45 -0.94 -9.86 6.31
CA ASP A 45 -2.17 -9.24 6.81
C ASP A 45 -1.83 -7.83 7.28
N LEU A 46 -2.36 -6.81 6.59
CA LEU A 46 -1.96 -5.41 6.78
C LEU A 46 -3.15 -4.52 7.04
N ALA A 47 -3.04 -3.64 8.04
CA ALA A 47 -4.01 -2.60 8.34
C ALA A 47 -3.72 -1.34 7.50
N PRO A 48 -4.60 -0.94 6.56
CA PRO A 48 -4.38 0.24 5.74
C PRO A 48 -4.60 1.54 6.54
N GLU A 49 -3.54 2.33 6.63
CA GLU A 49 -3.50 3.66 7.24
C GLU A 49 -3.47 4.74 6.17
N GLY A 50 -4.47 5.62 6.20
CA GLY A 50 -4.57 6.80 5.35
C GLY A 50 -6.03 7.18 5.10
N SER A 51 -6.24 8.14 4.21
CA SER A 51 -7.57 8.58 3.80
C SER A 51 -8.13 7.69 2.68
N GLU A 52 -9.44 7.76 2.47
CA GLU A 52 -10.12 7.12 1.34
C GLU A 52 -9.54 7.57 0.00
N GLY A 53 -9.28 8.87 -0.16
CA GLY A 53 -8.66 9.42 -1.36
C GLY A 53 -7.26 8.84 -1.64
N ALA A 54 -6.42 8.68 -0.60
CA ALA A 54 -5.11 8.06 -0.75
C ALA A 54 -5.22 6.58 -1.17
N PHE A 55 -6.18 5.86 -0.59
CA PHE A 55 -6.46 4.47 -0.98
C PHE A 55 -6.91 4.37 -2.45
N TRP A 56 -7.76 5.29 -2.92
CA TRP A 56 -8.17 5.37 -4.31
C TRP A 56 -7.01 5.64 -5.26
N GLN A 57 -6.15 6.60 -4.93
CA GLN A 57 -4.95 6.91 -5.71
C GLN A 57 -4.04 5.70 -5.82
N PHE A 58 -3.82 4.99 -4.71
CA PHE A 58 -3.07 3.75 -4.69
C PHE A 58 -3.72 2.68 -5.59
N ALA A 59 -5.03 2.46 -5.44
CA ALA A 59 -5.77 1.45 -6.20
C ALA A 59 -5.72 1.71 -7.71
N LEU A 60 -5.89 2.97 -8.13
CA LEU A 60 -5.79 3.39 -9.53
C LEU A 60 -4.39 3.17 -10.08
N ARG A 61 -3.36 3.63 -9.35
CA ARG A 61 -1.97 3.41 -9.74
C ARG A 61 -1.66 1.92 -9.87
N HIS A 62 -2.11 1.10 -8.93
CA HIS A 62 -1.90 -0.35 -8.95
C HIS A 62 -2.54 -1.00 -10.18
N ALA A 63 -3.78 -0.65 -10.49
CA ALA A 63 -4.48 -1.19 -11.65
C ALA A 63 -3.80 -0.83 -12.99
N ILE A 64 -3.31 0.41 -13.11
CA ILE A 64 -2.63 0.90 -14.32
C ILE A 64 -1.24 0.27 -14.47
N SER A 65 -0.39 0.43 -13.45
CA SER A 65 1.02 0.03 -13.51
C SER A 65 1.24 -1.48 -13.36
N SER A 66 0.25 -2.22 -12.81
CA SER A 66 0.37 -3.65 -12.51
C SER A 66 1.56 -4.00 -11.60
N GLN A 67 2.07 -3.02 -10.86
CA GLN A 67 3.13 -3.19 -9.87
C GLN A 67 3.03 -2.05 -8.87
N SER A 68 3.11 -2.33 -7.58
CA SER A 68 3.03 -1.27 -6.57
C SER A 68 3.91 -1.56 -5.39
N ILE A 69 4.21 -0.50 -4.65
CA ILE A 69 5.03 -0.58 -3.45
C ILE A 69 4.13 -0.33 -2.25
N LEU A 70 4.20 -1.23 -1.27
CA LEU A 70 3.59 -1.07 0.04
C LEU A 70 4.70 -0.71 1.01
N VAL A 71 4.56 0.41 1.72
CA VAL A 71 5.46 0.75 2.82
C VAL A 71 4.76 0.39 4.12
N THR A 72 5.33 -0.55 4.86
CA THR A 72 4.73 -1.09 6.07
C THR A 72 5.60 -0.83 7.29
N ARG A 73 4.95 -0.69 8.45
CA ARG A 73 5.59 -0.57 9.76
C ARG A 73 4.83 -1.47 10.74
N GLY A 74 5.45 -2.61 11.08
CA GLY A 74 4.75 -3.68 11.79
C GLY A 74 3.63 -4.26 10.93
N GLU A 75 2.39 -4.24 11.44
CA GLU A 75 1.18 -4.69 10.72
C GLU A 75 0.46 -3.56 9.99
N HIS A 76 0.97 -2.33 10.06
CA HIS A 76 0.35 -1.17 9.41
C HIS A 76 0.95 -0.95 8.03
N TRP A 77 0.11 -0.56 7.09
CA TRP A 77 0.49 -0.18 5.74
C TRP A 77 0.07 1.27 5.49
N ASP A 78 1.03 2.14 5.19
CA ASP A 78 0.72 3.51 4.77
C ASP A 78 0.31 3.54 3.30
N VAL A 79 -0.97 3.83 3.05
CA VAL A 79 -1.54 3.88 1.70
C VAL A 79 -1.14 5.14 0.94
N SER A 80 -0.72 6.17 1.67
CA SER A 80 -0.25 7.45 1.12
C SER A 80 1.25 7.46 0.86
N ALA A 81 1.93 6.35 1.17
CA ALA A 81 3.36 6.26 1.00
C ALA A 81 3.79 6.44 -0.47
N SER A 82 4.86 7.20 -0.67
CA SER A 82 5.44 7.44 -1.98
C SER A 82 6.92 7.10 -1.97
N VAL A 83 7.41 6.55 -3.08
CA VAL A 83 8.84 6.35 -3.32
C VAL A 83 9.20 7.20 -4.53
N ASP A 84 10.14 8.10 -4.36
CA ASP A 84 10.64 9.01 -5.39
C ASP A 84 12.17 8.99 -5.38
N GLY A 85 12.78 8.41 -6.42
CA GLY A 85 14.23 8.21 -6.48
C GLY A 85 14.77 7.42 -5.28
N ASP A 86 15.61 8.08 -4.48
CA ASP A 86 16.18 7.57 -3.24
C ASP A 86 15.39 8.01 -1.98
N GLU A 87 14.23 8.65 -2.10
CA GLU A 87 13.40 9.02 -0.96
C GLU A 87 12.16 8.12 -0.84
N VAL A 88 11.92 7.61 0.37
CA VAL A 88 10.67 6.96 0.77
C VAL A 88 9.95 7.89 1.74
N ARG A 89 8.75 8.35 1.39
CA ARG A 89 7.87 9.11 2.28
C ARG A 89 6.78 8.18 2.78
N ALA A 90 6.75 7.95 4.09
CA ALA A 90 5.75 7.09 4.74
C ALA A 90 5.62 7.43 6.23
N PHE A 91 4.44 7.22 6.80
CA PHE A 91 4.09 7.47 8.20
C PHE A 91 4.48 8.88 8.67
N GLY A 92 4.28 9.87 7.80
CA GLY A 92 4.64 11.28 8.06
C GLY A 92 6.14 11.56 8.15
N ARG A 93 6.99 10.64 7.67
CA ARG A 93 8.45 10.75 7.70
C ARG A 93 9.03 10.50 6.31
N THR A 94 10.20 11.08 6.06
CA THR A 94 11.00 10.83 4.86
C THR A 94 12.23 10.02 5.23
N PHE A 95 12.52 8.97 4.48
CA PHE A 95 13.66 8.08 4.64
C PHE A 95 14.48 8.11 3.35
N ALA A 96 15.80 8.27 3.47
CA ALA A 96 16.69 8.03 2.33
C ALA A 96 16.91 6.52 2.17
N LEU A 97 16.61 5.97 0.99
CA LEU A 97 17.09 4.69 0.47
C LEU A 97 18.61 4.78 0.27
N ARG A 98 19.35 4.70 1.38
CA ARG A 98 20.78 4.44 1.28
C ARG A 98 20.95 2.99 0.82
N GLN A 99 21.49 2.83 -0.37
CA GLN A 99 21.92 1.54 -0.90
C GLN A 99 22.92 0.94 0.10
N CYS A 100 22.49 -0.05 0.88
CA CYS A 100 23.40 -0.85 1.70
C CYS A 100 24.19 -1.75 0.75
N LEU A 101 25.36 -1.28 0.31
CA LEU A 101 26.38 -2.11 -0.32
C LEU A 101 26.93 -3.05 0.76
N PHE A 102 26.40 -4.27 0.85
CA PHE A 102 27.01 -5.38 1.57
C PHE A 102 27.04 -6.60 0.65
#